data_AF-A0A1N6KR37-F1
#
_entry.id   AF-A0A1N6KR37-F1
#
_cell.length_a   1.000
_cell.length_b   1.000
_cell.length_c   1.000
_cell.angle_alpha   90.00
_cell.angle_beta   90.00
_cell.angle_gamma   90.00
#
_symmetry.space_group_name_H-M   'P 1'
#
loop_
_entity.id
_entity.type
_entity.pdbx_description
1 polymer ?
#
loop_
_entity_poly.entity_id
_entity_poly.type
_entity_poly.pdbx_seq_one_letter_code
_entity_poly.pdbx_strand_id
1 'polypeptide(L)'
;MAHMYLIRYGLMARVGRFSADSADFERGMTVVIRSHRGTELGEVLAPLSSAPGEEETPTRVLRIAGSDDLEQARQAESTRPSRFEICQRLFQDGVWPMELIDVEPLLDDRRTVLHYLGPHRLDVTGLLSAFRSTYDLDVMLEPVGRDVPDEEVAEDNVEAGGCGSCGSDGGGCGSAGGGCGTGGCSDCGVKKLIAGSRRHAAR
;
A
#
# COMPACT_ATOMS: atom_id res chain seq x y z
N MET A 1 20.21 12.87 19.06
CA MET A 1 18.78 13.07 19.38
C MET A 1 18.01 12.39 18.27
N ALA A 2 17.07 11.49 18.58
CA ALA A 2 16.27 10.85 17.55
C ALA A 2 15.27 11.87 17.00
N HIS A 3 15.31 12.11 15.69
CA HIS A 3 14.31 12.92 15.01
C HIS A 3 13.15 12.00 14.60
N MET A 4 11.91 12.46 14.73
CA MET A 4 10.75 11.69 14.32
C MET A 4 10.10 12.31 13.09
N TYR A 5 9.58 11.46 12.20
CA TYR A 5 8.90 11.88 10.99
C TYR A 5 7.62 11.06 10.78
N LEU A 6 6.59 11.72 10.26
CA LEU A 6 5.46 11.05 9.64
C LEU A 6 5.82 10.72 8.21
N ILE A 7 5.75 9.44 7.85
CA ILE A 7 6.08 8.96 6.52
C ILE A 7 4.89 8.17 5.98
N ARG A 8 4.54 8.46 4.73
CA ARG A 8 3.60 7.67 3.94
C ARG A 8 4.35 6.61 3.16
N TYR A 9 3.90 5.36 3.22
CA TYR A 9 4.58 4.23 2.62
C TYR A 9 3.57 3.13 2.21
N GLY A 10 4.01 2.20 1.37
CA GLY A 10 3.17 1.11 0.86
C GLY A 10 2.19 1.51 -0.25
N LEU A 11 1.66 0.52 -0.97
CA LEU A 11 0.58 0.70 -1.95
C LEU A 11 -0.71 1.23 -1.31
N MET A 12 -0.99 0.80 -0.08
CA MET A 12 -2.15 1.26 0.72
C MET A 12 -1.97 2.65 1.33
N ALA A 13 -0.88 3.36 1.00
CA ALA A 13 -0.60 4.71 1.51
C ALA A 13 -0.65 4.83 3.04
N ARG A 14 -0.16 3.80 3.75
CA ARG A 14 -0.10 3.79 5.21
C ARG A 14 0.76 4.93 5.71
N VAL A 15 0.36 5.51 6.84
CA VAL A 15 1.14 6.55 7.51
C VAL A 15 1.67 6.00 8.82
N GLY A 16 2.97 6.17 9.05
CA GLY A 16 3.64 5.68 10.25
C GLY A 16 4.62 6.70 10.81
N ARG A 17 5.00 6.49 12.07
CA ARG A 17 6.07 7.21 12.75
C ARG A 17 7.38 6.48 12.51
N PHE A 18 8.40 7.22 12.10
CA PHE A 18 9.73 6.68 11.86
C PHE A 18 10.76 7.56 12.57
N SER A 19 11.67 6.90 13.28
CA SER A 19 12.85 7.54 13.84
C SER A 19 13.91 7.74 12.75
N ALA A 20 14.67 8.82 12.84
CA ALA A 20 15.82 9.05 11.98
C ALA A 20 17.00 9.58 12.80
N ASP A 21 18.20 9.19 12.36
CA ASP A 21 19.45 9.59 13.01
C ASP A 21 19.83 11.04 12.70
N SER A 22 19.26 11.63 11.64
CA SER A 22 19.50 13.02 11.22
C SER A 22 18.23 13.85 11.02
N ALA A 23 18.41 15.18 11.04
CA ALA A 23 17.33 16.17 10.95
C ALA A 23 17.03 16.63 9.50
N ASP A 24 17.54 15.93 8.48
CA ASP A 24 17.72 16.49 7.14
C ASP A 24 16.57 16.17 6.16
N PHE A 25 15.45 15.65 6.67
CA PHE A 25 14.37 15.17 5.83
C PHE A 25 13.24 16.21 5.73
N GLU A 26 13.06 16.77 4.54
CA GLU A 26 11.98 17.72 4.27
C GLU A 26 10.71 17.04 3.76
N ARG A 27 9.58 17.70 3.94
CA ARG A 27 8.29 17.25 3.42
C ARG A 27 8.35 17.06 1.89
N GLY A 28 7.85 15.94 1.41
CA GLY A 28 7.82 15.55 0.01
C GLY A 28 9.07 14.81 -0.46
N MET A 29 10.11 14.70 0.37
CA MET A 29 11.28 13.89 0.04
C MET A 29 10.93 12.39 0.05
N THR A 30 11.47 11.68 -0.92
CA THR A 30 11.43 10.21 -0.97
C THR A 30 12.61 9.66 -0.18
N VAL A 31 12.31 8.76 0.76
CA VAL A 31 13.29 8.17 1.67
C VAL A 31 13.15 6.66 1.67
N VAL A 32 14.26 5.97 1.93
CA VAL A 32 14.25 4.53 2.18
C VAL A 32 14.01 4.31 3.66
N ILE A 33 12.98 3.53 3.98
CA ILE A 33 12.59 3.22 5.34
C ILE A 33 12.71 1.73 5.61
N ARG A 34 12.95 1.38 6.88
CA ARG A 34 12.74 0.04 7.39
C ARG A 34 11.46 0.04 8.22
N SER A 35 10.44 -0.64 7.72
CA SER A 35 9.18 -0.88 8.41
C SER A 35 9.20 -2.26 9.08
N HIS A 36 8.07 -2.65 9.70
CA HIS A 36 7.86 -4.01 10.19
C HIS A 36 7.76 -5.03 9.04
N ARG A 37 7.45 -4.58 7.82
CA ARG A 37 7.27 -5.44 6.64
C ARG A 37 8.60 -5.75 5.96
N GLY A 38 9.47 -4.75 5.91
CA GLY A 38 10.79 -4.87 5.30
C GLY A 38 11.37 -3.51 4.95
N THR A 39 12.20 -3.48 3.92
CA THR A 39 12.75 -2.22 3.41
C THR A 39 11.89 -1.73 2.24
N GLU A 40 11.43 -0.49 2.30
CA GLU A 40 10.54 0.08 1.29
C GLU A 40 10.80 1.59 1.09
N LEU A 41 10.18 2.16 0.07
CA LEU A 41 10.19 3.61 -0.15
C LEU A 41 9.05 4.27 0.61
N GLY A 42 9.33 5.44 1.17
CA GLY A 42 8.32 6.31 1.77
C GLY A 42 8.49 7.75 1.33
N GLU A 43 7.44 8.54 1.54
CA GLU A 43 7.45 9.99 1.38
C GLU A 43 7.25 10.66 2.73
N VAL A 44 8.13 11.60 3.03
CA VAL A 44 8.09 12.40 4.25
C VAL A 44 6.89 13.35 4.19
N LEU A 45 5.99 13.24 5.15
CA LEU A 45 4.82 14.12 5.25
C LEU A 45 5.08 15.33 6.14
N ALA A 46 5.70 15.11 7.30
CA ALA A 46 6.04 16.16 8.26
C ALA A 46 7.06 15.67 9.29
N PRO A 47 7.95 16.55 9.80
CA PRO A 47 8.68 16.29 11.02
C PRO A 47 7.72 16.27 12.23
N LEU A 48 8.02 15.41 13.20
CA LEU A 48 7.36 15.35 14.49
C LEU A 48 8.34 15.87 15.55
N SER A 49 7.86 16.79 16.40
CA SER A 49 8.54 17.05 17.66
C SER A 49 8.41 15.79 18.50
N SER A 50 9.52 15.18 18.90
CA SER A 50 9.50 14.05 19.82
C SER A 50 8.85 14.49 21.13
N ALA A 51 7.83 13.74 21.57
CA ALA A 51 7.34 13.89 22.93
C ALA A 51 8.30 13.13 23.86
N PRO A 52 8.68 13.69 25.03
CA PRO A 52 9.49 12.95 25.98
C PRO A 52 8.74 11.70 26.45
N GLY A 53 9.28 10.52 26.15
CA GLY A 53 8.71 9.22 26.55
C GLY A 53 8.17 8.33 25.40
N GLU A 54 8.25 8.75 24.13
CA GLU A 54 7.93 7.87 23.00
C GLU A 54 9.04 6.79 22.83
N GLU A 55 8.66 5.53 23.02
CA GLU A 55 9.54 4.36 22.87
C GLU A 55 10.18 4.29 21.48
N GLU A 56 11.40 3.75 21.41
CA GLU A 56 12.08 3.45 20.15
C GLU A 56 11.21 2.52 19.30
N THR A 57 10.60 3.06 18.25
CA THR A 57 9.87 2.25 17.29
C THR A 57 10.86 1.39 16.50
N PRO A 58 10.55 0.11 16.18
CA PRO A 58 11.39 -0.71 15.31
C PRO A 58 11.49 -0.15 13.89
N THR A 59 10.65 0.84 13.56
CA THR A 59 10.59 1.53 12.29
C THR A 59 11.51 2.74 12.27
N ARG A 60 12.39 2.80 11.26
CA ARG A 60 13.38 3.87 11.10
C ARG A 60 13.60 4.29 9.65
N VAL A 61 13.98 5.53 9.45
CA VAL A 61 14.49 6.06 8.18
C VAL A 61 15.94 5.63 8.01
N LEU A 62 16.29 5.08 6.86
CA LEU A 62 17.64 4.63 6.57
C LEU A 62 18.46 5.70 5.84
N ARG A 63 17.88 6.34 4.82
CA ARG A 63 18.54 7.34 3.97
C ARG A 63 17.54 8.03 3.03
N ILE A 64 17.98 9.11 2.38
CA ILE A 64 17.29 9.67 1.19
C ILE A 64 17.38 8.66 0.04
N ALA A 65 16.29 8.48 -0.70
CA ALA A 65 16.25 7.55 -1.83
C ALA A 65 17.11 8.06 -3.00
N GLY A 66 18.11 7.27 -3.39
CA GLY A 66 18.97 7.55 -4.54
C GLY A 66 18.35 7.10 -5.88
N SER A 67 19.06 7.33 -6.98
CA SER A 67 18.68 6.83 -8.31
C SER A 67 18.48 5.32 -8.33
N ASP A 68 19.36 4.60 -7.64
CA ASP A 68 19.39 3.14 -7.62
C ASP A 68 18.20 2.59 -6.85
N ASP A 69 17.85 3.20 -5.72
CA ASP A 69 16.66 2.84 -4.94
C ASP A 69 15.37 3.07 -5.76
N LEU A 70 15.31 4.17 -6.53
CA LEU A 70 14.17 4.48 -7.40
C LEU A 70 14.08 3.55 -8.61
N GLU A 71 15.21 3.04 -9.11
CA GLU A 71 15.24 2.03 -10.18
C GLU A 71 14.79 0.67 -9.65
N GLN A 72 15.29 0.27 -8.48
CA GLN A 72 14.85 -0.95 -7.80
C GLN A 72 13.35 -0.93 -7.53
N ALA A 73 12.80 0.19 -7.05
CA ALA A 73 11.36 0.32 -6.85
C ALA A 73 10.56 0.23 -8.17
N ARG A 74 11.10 0.76 -9.28
CA ARG A 74 10.48 0.62 -10.60
C ARG A 74 10.50 -0.81 -11.09
N GLN A 75 11.59 -1.52 -10.85
CA GLN A 75 11.71 -2.93 -11.20
C GLN A 75 10.80 -3.81 -10.33
N ALA A 76 10.72 -3.53 -9.03
CA ALA A 76 9.78 -4.17 -8.12
C ALA A 76 8.33 -4.01 -8.65
N GLU A 77 7.93 -2.78 -8.99
CA GLU A 77 6.61 -2.49 -9.55
C GLU A 77 6.38 -3.15 -10.92
N SER A 78 7.41 -3.28 -11.77
CA SER A 78 7.28 -3.96 -13.07
C SER A 78 7.06 -5.47 -12.92
N THR A 79 7.57 -6.09 -11.85
CA THR A 79 7.33 -7.50 -11.51
C THR A 79 6.03 -7.75 -10.76
N ARG A 80 5.31 -6.69 -10.35
CA ARG A 80 4.06 -6.82 -9.59
C ARG A 80 2.99 -7.66 -10.31
N PRO A 81 2.69 -7.45 -11.62
CA PRO A 81 1.65 -8.22 -12.31
C PRO A 81 1.98 -9.72 -12.41
N SER A 82 3.23 -10.07 -12.70
CA SER A 82 3.65 -11.47 -12.77
C SER A 82 3.63 -12.15 -11.41
N ARG A 83 4.07 -11.45 -10.34
CA ARG A 83 3.95 -11.95 -8.97
C ARG A 83 2.49 -12.13 -8.56
N PHE A 84 1.60 -11.22 -8.98
CA PHE A 84 0.16 -11.32 -8.69
C PHE A 84 -0.45 -12.57 -9.32
N GLU A 85 -0.17 -12.85 -10.60
CA GLU A 85 -0.66 -14.06 -11.28
C GLU A 85 -0.16 -15.34 -10.63
N ILE A 86 1.12 -15.39 -10.25
CA ILE A 86 1.71 -16.53 -9.54
C ILE A 86 1.00 -16.78 -8.21
N CYS A 87 0.81 -15.72 -7.43
CA CYS A 87 0.14 -15.82 -6.13
C CYS A 87 -1.31 -16.25 -6.31
N GLN A 88 -2.03 -15.64 -7.26
CA GLN A 88 -3.43 -15.95 -7.54
C GLN A 88 -3.64 -17.43 -7.90
N ARG A 89 -2.74 -18.04 -8.69
CA ARG A 89 -2.81 -19.48 -9.00
C ARG A 89 -2.70 -20.34 -7.75
N LEU A 90 -1.77 -20.01 -6.86
CA LEU A 90 -1.59 -20.76 -5.61
C LEU A 90 -2.78 -20.61 -4.65
N PHE A 91 -3.47 -19.45 -4.66
CA PHE A 91 -4.72 -19.27 -3.93
C PHE A 91 -5.87 -20.09 -4.54
N GLN A 92 -5.96 -20.17 -5.88
CA GLN A 92 -6.98 -20.96 -6.59
C GLN A 92 -6.79 -22.47 -6.43
N ASP A 93 -5.55 -22.94 -6.40
CA ASP A 93 -5.21 -24.35 -6.19
C ASP A 93 -5.37 -24.77 -4.71
N GLY A 94 -5.49 -23.81 -3.80
CA GLY A 94 -5.67 -24.02 -2.37
C GLY A 94 -7.14 -23.99 -1.93
N VAL A 95 -7.40 -24.42 -0.69
CA VAL A 95 -8.74 -24.41 -0.06
C VAL A 95 -8.86 -23.22 0.91
N TRP A 96 -8.17 -22.11 0.61
CA TRP A 96 -8.11 -20.97 1.53
C TRP A 96 -9.30 -20.03 1.30
N PRO A 97 -10.08 -19.67 2.34
CA PRO A 97 -11.22 -18.75 2.21
C PRO A 97 -10.75 -17.29 2.14
N MET A 98 -9.84 -16.98 1.23
CA MET A 98 -9.23 -15.66 1.07
C MET A 98 -9.25 -15.23 -0.39
N GLU A 99 -9.52 -13.95 -0.63
CA GLU A 99 -9.40 -13.32 -1.94
C GLU A 99 -8.15 -12.43 -1.98
N LEU A 100 -7.28 -12.66 -2.97
CA LEU A 100 -6.11 -11.81 -3.18
C LEU A 100 -6.53 -10.50 -3.86
N ILE A 101 -6.26 -9.37 -3.19
CA ILE A 101 -6.58 -8.03 -3.68
C ILE A 101 -5.42 -7.45 -4.48
N ASP A 102 -4.21 -7.43 -3.92
CA ASP A 102 -3.01 -6.92 -4.60
C ASP A 102 -1.74 -7.53 -3.99
N VAL A 103 -0.63 -7.44 -4.71
CA VAL A 103 0.70 -7.82 -4.24
C VAL A 103 1.64 -6.62 -4.26
N GLU A 104 2.51 -6.52 -3.28
CA GLU A 104 3.46 -5.43 -3.15
C GLU A 104 4.88 -5.99 -2.94
N PRO A 105 5.70 -6.04 -3.99
CA PRO A 105 7.09 -6.41 -3.87
C PRO A 105 7.87 -5.30 -3.14
N LEU A 106 8.60 -5.66 -2.08
CA LEU A 106 9.40 -4.70 -1.32
C LEU A 106 10.75 -4.46 -1.98
N LEU A 107 11.45 -3.41 -1.53
CA LEU A 107 12.75 -3.00 -2.07
C LEU A 107 13.87 -4.02 -1.75
N ASP A 108 13.66 -4.87 -0.75
CA ASP A 108 14.62 -5.91 -0.35
C ASP A 108 14.62 -7.16 -1.24
N ASP A 109 13.81 -7.16 -2.32
CA ASP A 109 13.62 -8.18 -3.37
C ASP A 109 13.15 -9.57 -2.89
N ARG A 110 13.37 -9.86 -1.60
CA ARG A 110 13.02 -11.14 -0.97
C ARG A 110 11.58 -11.15 -0.48
N ARG A 111 11.05 -10.02 -0.03
CA ARG A 111 9.71 -9.97 0.59
C ARG A 111 8.65 -9.40 -0.34
N THR A 112 7.50 -10.06 -0.36
CA THR A 112 6.28 -9.58 -1.03
C THR A 112 5.15 -9.48 -0.02
N VAL A 113 4.53 -8.31 0.09
CA VAL A 113 3.33 -8.13 0.92
C VAL A 113 2.10 -8.48 0.07
N LEU A 114 1.28 -9.38 0.57
CA LEU A 114 0.04 -9.84 -0.05
C LEU A 114 -1.13 -9.19 0.67
N HIS A 115 -1.87 -8.35 -0.04
CA HIS A 115 -3.11 -7.77 0.45
C HIS A 115 -4.26 -8.72 0.15
N TYR A 116 -4.96 -9.19 1.17
CA TYR A 116 -6.06 -10.15 1.00
C TYR A 116 -7.31 -9.73 1.74
N LEU A 117 -8.47 -10.20 1.27
CA LEU A 117 -9.74 -10.10 1.96
C LEU A 117 -10.11 -11.49 2.50
N GLY A 118 -10.42 -11.59 3.78
CA GLY A 118 -10.77 -12.85 4.43
C GLY A 118 -10.72 -12.75 5.95
N PRO A 119 -11.05 -13.84 6.66
CA PRO A 119 -11.03 -13.85 8.11
C PRO A 119 -9.61 -13.67 8.66
N HIS A 120 -9.44 -12.83 9.69
CA HIS A 120 -8.12 -12.53 10.27
C HIS A 120 -7.49 -13.70 11.02
N ARG A 121 -8.28 -14.71 11.39
CA ARG A 121 -7.83 -15.90 12.16
C ARG A 121 -7.67 -17.12 11.25
N LEU A 122 -6.76 -17.02 10.29
CA LEU A 122 -6.41 -18.14 9.43
C LEU A 122 -5.06 -18.72 9.85
N ASP A 123 -4.95 -20.06 9.88
CA ASP A 123 -3.65 -20.71 9.97
C ASP A 123 -2.93 -20.59 8.63
N VAL A 124 -2.12 -19.55 8.52
CA VAL A 124 -1.36 -19.23 7.31
C VAL A 124 -0.05 -20.02 7.20
N THR A 125 0.32 -20.83 8.19
CA THR A 125 1.63 -21.51 8.24
C THR A 125 1.85 -22.40 7.02
N GLY A 126 0.83 -23.18 6.64
CA GLY A 126 0.86 -24.04 5.46
C GLY A 126 0.99 -23.24 4.16
N LEU A 127 0.25 -22.13 4.06
CA LEU A 127 0.28 -21.24 2.90
C LEU A 127 1.66 -20.60 2.72
N LEU A 128 2.23 -20.04 3.80
CA LEU A 128 3.57 -19.44 3.78
C LEU A 128 4.64 -20.47 3.37
N SER A 129 4.52 -21.71 3.85
CA SER A 129 5.42 -22.81 3.46
C SER A 129 5.31 -23.17 1.98
N ALA A 130 4.09 -23.16 1.43
CA ALA A 130 3.86 -23.43 0.01
C ALA A 130 4.48 -22.35 -0.89
N PHE A 131 4.35 -21.07 -0.53
CA PHE A 131 4.99 -19.97 -1.27
C PHE A 131 6.52 -20.09 -1.31
N ARG A 132 7.12 -20.42 -0.17
CA ARG A 132 8.58 -20.60 -0.07
C ARG A 132 9.06 -21.83 -0.83
N SER A 133 8.32 -22.93 -0.79
CA SER A 133 8.73 -24.20 -1.42
C SER A 133 8.52 -24.20 -2.94
N THR A 134 7.43 -23.61 -3.43
CA THR A 134 7.07 -23.64 -4.85
C THR A 134 7.71 -22.50 -5.65
N TYR A 135 7.84 -21.31 -5.05
CA TYR A 135 8.22 -20.09 -5.77
C TYR A 135 9.43 -19.35 -5.18
N ASP A 136 10.02 -19.85 -4.08
CA ASP A 136 11.11 -19.17 -3.35
C ASP A 136 10.77 -17.71 -2.96
N LEU A 137 9.49 -17.45 -2.67
CA LEU A 137 8.99 -16.14 -2.26
C LEU A 137 8.79 -16.10 -0.74
N ASP A 138 9.40 -15.11 -0.08
CA ASP A 138 9.06 -14.75 1.30
C ASP A 138 7.85 -13.81 1.25
N VAL A 139 6.72 -14.23 1.81
CA VAL A 139 5.47 -13.47 1.71
C VAL A 139 4.95 -13.06 3.08
N MET A 140 4.43 -11.84 3.16
CA MET A 140 3.76 -11.32 4.34
C MET A 140 2.30 -11.05 3.99
N LEU A 141 1.38 -11.64 4.75
CA LEU A 141 -0.05 -11.48 4.52
C LEU A 141 -0.56 -10.28 5.33
N GLU A 142 -1.18 -9.32 4.65
CA GLU A 142 -1.81 -8.14 5.25
C GLU A 142 -3.31 -8.15 4.91
N PRO A 143 -4.20 -8.40 5.89
CA PRO A 143 -5.62 -8.40 5.62
C PRO A 143 -6.12 -6.98 5.39
N VAL A 144 -7.02 -6.82 4.42
CA VAL A 144 -7.67 -5.57 4.07
C VAL A 144 -9.15 -5.69 4.41
N GLY A 145 -9.66 -4.77 5.23
CA GLY A 145 -11.08 -4.70 5.59
C GLY A 145 -11.40 -5.18 7.01
N ARG A 146 -12.69 -5.05 7.36
CA ARG A 146 -13.26 -5.48 8.65
C ARG A 146 -13.64 -6.96 8.54
N ASP A 147 -13.48 -7.69 9.65
CA ASP A 147 -13.92 -9.09 9.78
C ASP A 147 -15.21 -9.34 8.99
N VAL A 148 -15.17 -10.29 8.05
CA VAL A 148 -16.40 -10.97 7.63
C VAL A 148 -16.63 -11.96 8.79
N PRO A 149 -17.59 -11.72 9.70
CA PRO A 149 -17.92 -12.73 10.68
C PRO A 149 -18.26 -14.01 9.92
N ASP A 150 -17.61 -15.10 10.30
CA ASP A 150 -18.14 -16.42 10.01
C ASP A 150 -19.57 -16.46 10.57
N GLU A 151 -20.48 -16.99 9.76
CA GLU A 151 -21.89 -17.29 10.03
C GLU A 151 -22.93 -16.37 9.37
N GLU A 152 -23.51 -16.95 8.31
CA GLU A 152 -24.90 -16.85 7.88
C GLU A 152 -25.40 -15.51 7.29
N VAL A 153 -25.76 -15.60 6.00
CA VAL A 153 -26.96 -14.99 5.39
C VAL A 153 -27.70 -13.98 6.28
N ALA A 154 -27.16 -12.77 6.37
CA ALA A 154 -27.98 -11.60 6.65
C ALA A 154 -28.39 -11.03 5.30
N GLU A 155 -29.59 -11.42 4.85
CA GLU A 155 -30.40 -10.56 3.99
C GLU A 155 -30.67 -9.25 4.74
N ASP A 156 -29.67 -8.39 4.84
CA ASP A 156 -29.91 -7.00 5.16
C ASP A 156 -30.46 -6.39 3.88
N ASN A 157 -31.78 -6.41 3.83
CA ASN A 157 -32.62 -5.48 3.11
C ASN A 157 -32.00 -4.09 3.22
N VAL A 158 -31.17 -3.74 2.24
CA VAL A 158 -30.87 -2.35 1.94
C VAL A 158 -32.17 -1.81 1.38
N GLU A 159 -33.07 -1.42 2.29
CA GLU A 159 -34.11 -0.47 1.98
C GLU A 159 -33.41 0.67 1.24
N ALA A 160 -33.79 0.82 -0.02
CA ALA A 160 -33.45 1.96 -0.83
C ALA A 160 -33.93 3.20 -0.09
N GLY A 161 -33.05 3.77 0.74
CA GLY A 161 -33.21 5.05 1.37
C GLY A 161 -33.42 6.06 0.26
N GLY A 162 -34.68 6.45 0.10
CA GLY A 162 -35.15 7.28 -0.98
C GLY A 162 -34.28 8.51 -1.15
N CYS A 163 -33.91 8.75 -2.40
CA CYS A 163 -33.47 10.07 -2.85
C CYS A 163 -34.64 11.04 -2.60
N GLY A 164 -34.61 11.67 -1.43
CA GLY A 164 -35.46 12.80 -1.11
C GLY A 164 -35.23 13.88 -2.16
N SER A 165 -36.30 14.19 -2.87
CA SER A 165 -36.41 15.20 -3.93
C SER A 165 -35.46 16.39 -3.74
N CYS A 166 -34.45 16.51 -4.59
CA CYS A 166 -33.79 17.79 -4.83
C CYS A 166 -34.75 18.67 -5.63
N GLY A 167 -35.29 19.69 -4.94
CA GLY A 167 -36.10 20.74 -5.53
C GLY A 167 -35.36 21.43 -6.66
N SER A 168 -36.05 21.56 -7.76
CA SER A 168 -35.63 22.27 -8.96
C SER A 168 -35.43 23.74 -8.64
N ASP A 169 -34.24 24.29 -8.93
CA ASP A 169 -34.12 25.68 -9.39
C ASP A 169 -32.76 25.90 -10.07
N GLY A 170 -32.83 26.07 -11.39
CA GLY A 170 -31.95 26.91 -12.21
C GLY A 170 -30.44 26.70 -12.15
N GLY A 171 -29.88 25.95 -13.11
CA GLY A 171 -28.46 26.01 -13.41
C GLY A 171 -28.04 25.04 -14.50
N GLY A 172 -28.23 25.43 -15.76
CA GLY A 172 -27.86 24.60 -16.91
C GLY A 172 -26.35 24.34 -16.99
N CYS A 173 -25.98 23.09 -17.27
CA CYS A 173 -24.70 22.77 -17.89
C CYS A 173 -24.97 22.29 -19.31
N GLY A 174 -24.47 23.05 -20.28
CA GLY A 174 -24.62 22.79 -21.69
C GLY A 174 -23.92 21.50 -22.10
N SER A 175 -24.58 20.77 -23.00
CA SER A 175 -24.03 19.62 -23.70
C SER A 175 -22.76 20.02 -24.47
N ALA A 176 -21.65 19.37 -24.15
CA ALA A 176 -20.54 19.19 -25.06
C ALA A 176 -20.08 17.73 -24.95
N GLY A 177 -20.41 16.94 -25.97
CA GLY A 177 -19.98 15.56 -26.09
C GLY A 177 -18.46 15.47 -26.14
N GLY A 178 -17.91 14.64 -25.26
CA GLY A 178 -16.51 14.22 -25.28
C GLY A 178 -16.47 12.84 -24.66
N GLY A 179 -16.20 11.82 -25.48
CA GLY A 179 -16.21 10.42 -25.09
C GLY A 179 -15.32 10.14 -23.88
N CYS A 180 -15.89 9.45 -22.89
CA CYS A 180 -15.15 8.84 -21.81
C CYS A 180 -14.36 7.66 -22.38
N GLY A 181 -13.12 7.92 -22.78
CA GLY A 181 -12.13 6.87 -22.96
C GLY A 181 -11.86 6.24 -21.61
N THR A 182 -12.14 4.94 -21.52
CA THR A 182 -11.84 4.07 -20.38
C THR A 182 -10.32 4.00 -20.17
N GLY A 183 -9.77 5.02 -19.51
CA GLY A 183 -8.42 5.03 -18.98
C GLY A 183 -8.50 4.82 -17.48
N GLY A 184 -8.39 3.58 -17.03
CA GLY A 184 -8.27 3.27 -15.61
C GLY A 184 -7.06 3.98 -15.03
N CYS A 185 -7.29 5.08 -14.31
CA CYS A 185 -6.28 5.74 -13.51
C CYS A 185 -6.08 4.94 -12.22
N SER A 186 -5.56 3.72 -12.33
CA SER A 186 -4.93 3.01 -11.21
C SER A 186 -3.58 3.67 -10.98
N ASP A 187 -3.63 4.86 -10.39
CA ASP A 187 -2.46 5.60 -9.94
C ASP A 187 -1.90 4.88 -8.71
N CYS A 188 -1.10 3.82 -8.95
CA CYS A 188 -0.37 3.11 -7.91
C CYS A 188 0.43 4.15 -7.11
N GLY A 189 0.22 4.23 -5.79
CA GLY A 189 0.85 5.24 -4.92
C GLY A 189 2.38 5.29 -5.08
N VAL A 190 3.01 4.16 -5.37
CA VAL A 190 4.44 4.03 -5.68
C VAL A 190 4.84 4.82 -6.94
N LYS A 191 4.02 4.83 -8.00
CA LYS A 191 4.29 5.66 -9.20
C LYS A 191 4.29 7.15 -8.87
N LYS A 192 3.44 7.60 -7.95
CA LYS A 192 3.46 8.99 -7.42
C LYS A 192 4.73 9.29 -6.63
N LEU A 193 5.19 8.35 -5.79
CA LEU A 193 6.46 8.47 -5.07
C LEU A 193 7.64 8.59 -6.06
N ILE A 194 7.67 7.74 -7.09
CA ILE A 194 8.70 7.75 -8.13
C ILE A 194 8.64 9.01 -9.01
N ALA A 195 7.43 9.48 -9.36
CA ALA A 195 7.23 10.67 -10.19
C ALA A 195 7.51 11.98 -9.44
N GLY A 196 7.26 12.02 -8.12
CA GLY A 196 7.48 13.18 -7.27
C GLY A 196 8.95 13.55 -7.10
N SER A 197 9.85 12.55 -7.06
CA SER A 197 11.29 12.75 -6.87
C SER A 197 11.97 13.51 -8.03
N ARG A 198 11.46 13.39 -9.26
CA ARG A 198 12.01 14.12 -10.43
C ARG A 198 11.93 15.65 -10.31
N ARG A 199 11.11 16.19 -9.39
CA ARG A 199 11.00 17.65 -9.16
C ARG A 199 12.08 18.23 -8.25
N HIS A 200 12.80 17.40 -7.49
CA HIS A 200 13.86 17.85 -6.57
C HIS A 200 15.28 17.65 -7.10
N ALA A 201 15.47 16.87 -8.17
CA ALA A 201 16.79 16.66 -8.80
C ALA A 201 17.19 17.76 -9.82
N ALA A 202 16.36 18.81 -9.97
CA ALA A 202 16.58 19.91 -10.90
C ALA A 202 16.53 21.25 -10.18
N ARG A 203 17.45 21.47 -9.24
CA ARG A 203 17.79 22.80 -8.73
C ARG A 203 19.17 22.82 -8.11
#